data_AF-A0A7X4F8N7-F1
#
_entry.id   AF-A0A7X4F8N7-F1
#
_cell.length_a   1.000
_cell.length_b   1.000
_cell.length_c   1.000
_cell.angle_alpha   90.00
_cell.angle_beta   90.00
_cell.angle_gamma   90.00
#
_symmetry.space_group_name_H-M   'P 1'
#
loop_
_entity.id
_entity.type
_entity.pdbx_description
1 polymer ?
#
loop_
_entity_poly.entity_id
_entity_poly.type
_entity_poly.pdbx_seq_one_letter_code
_entity_poly.pdbx_strand_id
1 'polypeptide(L)'
;MPRNFLIFCTAVFLVGAVIALNINSVESQSDMVQRGKYLVDGVGACGHCHTPRAGAEYNMDMYLAGHPANAPYPRYNFSMMQQGIFILTSPQMSAFSGPFGTSFASNLTPDNETGLGEWTEEMFIGAMRTGHHQGDMNNRQIFPPMPTKHYGQMNDEDLKAIWAYLRTIKSVKNEVSPPLNQRGRPY
;
A
#
# COMPACT_ATOMS: atom_id res chain seq x y z
N MET A 1 -8.61 47.94 42.04
CA MET A 1 -8.22 46.58 41.59
C MET A 1 -9.44 45.95 40.92
N PRO A 2 -9.49 45.79 39.59
CA PRO A 2 -9.59 44.42 39.01
C PRO A 2 -9.18 44.37 37.52
N ARG A 3 -7.88 44.41 37.18
CA ARG A 3 -7.43 44.22 35.77
C ARG A 3 -6.77 42.86 35.52
N ASN A 4 -6.34 42.19 36.58
CA ASN A 4 -5.60 40.91 36.49
C ASN A 4 -6.52 39.67 36.51
N PHE A 5 -7.76 39.79 37.01
CA PHE A 5 -8.68 38.64 37.11
C PHE A 5 -9.30 38.27 35.75
N LEU A 6 -9.53 39.26 34.87
CA LEU A 6 -10.09 39.03 33.54
C LEU A 6 -9.07 38.38 32.58
N ILE A 7 -7.78 38.70 32.74
CA ILE A 7 -6.66 38.15 31.95
C ILE A 7 -6.38 36.68 32.33
N PHE A 8 -6.61 36.32 33.60
CA PHE A 8 -6.39 34.96 34.08
C PHE A 8 -7.48 33.99 33.58
N CYS A 9 -8.75 34.41 33.53
CA CYS A 9 -9.83 33.60 32.97
C CYS A 9 -9.69 33.36 31.47
N THR A 10 -9.30 34.36 30.67
CA THR A 10 -9.13 34.19 29.22
C THR A 10 -7.96 33.26 28.88
N ALA A 11 -6.85 33.32 29.64
CA ALA A 11 -5.71 32.44 29.44
C ALA A 11 -6.03 30.95 29.73
N VAL A 12 -6.81 30.66 30.79
CA VAL A 12 -7.21 29.28 31.13
C VAL A 12 -8.18 28.69 30.10
N PHE A 13 -9.12 29.48 29.58
CA PHE A 13 -10.02 29.03 28.50
C PHE A 13 -9.30 28.80 27.17
N LEU A 14 -8.34 29.65 26.80
CA LEU A 14 -7.53 29.47 25.59
C LEU A 14 -6.67 28.21 25.66
N VAL A 15 -6.05 27.93 26.81
CA VAL A 15 -5.25 26.71 27.01
C VAL A 15 -6.14 25.46 26.98
N GLY A 16 -7.31 25.48 27.62
CA GLY A 16 -8.26 24.36 27.58
C GLY A 16 -8.79 24.06 26.17
N ALA A 17 -9.09 25.09 25.38
CA ALA A 17 -9.54 24.94 24.00
C ALA A 17 -8.45 24.37 23.08
N VAL A 18 -7.20 24.84 23.21
CA VAL A 18 -6.07 24.31 22.44
C VAL A 18 -5.75 22.86 22.81
N ILE A 19 -5.84 22.49 24.09
CA ILE A 19 -5.64 21.11 24.53
C ILE A 19 -6.74 20.20 23.96
N ALA A 20 -8.02 20.61 24.03
CA ALA A 20 -9.13 19.83 23.49
C ALA A 20 -9.05 19.63 21.97
N LEU A 21 -8.67 20.68 21.22
CA LEU A 21 -8.49 20.58 19.76
C LEU A 21 -7.36 19.61 19.37
N ASN A 22 -6.25 19.60 20.13
CA ASN A 22 -5.14 18.67 19.90
C ASN A 22 -5.49 17.22 20.26
N ILE A 23 -6.30 16.99 21.30
CA ILE A 23 -6.74 15.63 21.66
C ILE A 23 -7.63 15.06 20.56
N ASN A 24 -8.61 15.83 20.08
CA ASN A 24 -9.52 15.40 19.04
C ASN A 24 -8.80 15.10 17.70
N SER A 25 -7.75 15.87 17.36
CA SER A 25 -6.99 15.63 16.13
C SER A 25 -6.11 14.39 16.22
N VAL A 26 -5.50 14.13 17.37
CA VAL A 26 -4.71 12.91 17.62
C VAL A 26 -5.59 11.67 17.65
N GLU A 27 -6.77 11.73 18.29
CA GLU A 27 -7.75 10.65 18.31
C GLU A 27 -8.25 10.34 16.90
N SER A 28 -8.65 11.37 16.13
CA SER A 28 -9.06 11.22 14.73
C SER A 28 -7.98 10.61 13.83
N GLN A 29 -6.71 11.01 14.01
CA GLN A 29 -5.60 10.41 13.26
C GLN A 29 -5.36 8.95 13.66
N SER A 30 -5.43 8.64 14.96
CA SER A 30 -5.34 7.27 15.48
C SER A 30 -6.44 6.38 14.92
N ASP A 31 -7.69 6.88 14.88
CA ASP A 31 -8.85 6.17 14.34
C ASP A 31 -8.69 5.89 12.84
N MET A 32 -8.20 6.88 12.08
CA MET A 32 -7.92 6.73 10.64
C MET A 32 -6.85 5.66 10.38
N VAL A 33 -5.76 5.67 11.16
CA VAL A 33 -4.71 4.65 11.05
C VAL A 33 -5.25 3.27 11.43
N GLN A 34 -6.07 3.16 12.47
CA GLN A 34 -6.68 1.90 12.88
C GLN A 34 -7.66 1.36 11.82
N ARG A 35 -8.45 2.25 11.21
CA ARG A 35 -9.31 1.91 10.07
C ARG A 35 -8.48 1.42 8.88
N GLY A 36 -7.39 2.12 8.57
CA GLY A 36 -6.45 1.74 7.52
C GLY A 36 -5.86 0.36 7.74
N LYS A 37 -5.45 0.05 8.98
CA LYS A 37 -4.95 -1.27 9.35
C LYS A 37 -5.98 -2.36 9.11
N TYR A 38 -7.23 -2.16 9.55
CA TYR A 38 -8.32 -3.12 9.31
C TYR A 38 -8.55 -3.35 7.81
N LEU A 39 -8.50 -2.29 7.00
CA LEU A 39 -8.63 -2.40 5.56
C LEU A 39 -7.46 -3.14 4.93
N VAL A 40 -6.22 -2.82 5.31
CA VAL A 40 -5.02 -3.46 4.74
C VAL A 40 -4.91 -4.93 5.13
N ASP A 41 -5.15 -5.26 6.39
CA ASP A 41 -4.98 -6.64 6.90
C ASP A 41 -6.19 -7.53 6.61
N GLY A 42 -7.40 -6.98 6.65
CA GLY A 42 -8.64 -7.74 6.52
C GLY A 42 -9.29 -7.61 5.15
N VAL A 43 -9.85 -6.43 4.85
CA VAL A 43 -10.76 -6.24 3.70
C VAL A 43 -10.03 -6.30 2.36
N GLY A 44 -8.94 -5.55 2.26
CA GLY A 44 -8.08 -5.52 1.09
C GLY A 44 -7.05 -6.64 1.07
N ALA A 45 -6.75 -7.24 2.23
CA ALA A 45 -5.80 -8.35 2.39
C ALA A 45 -4.48 -8.13 1.64
N CYS A 46 -3.94 -6.90 1.69
CA CYS A 46 -2.78 -6.50 0.88
C CYS A 46 -1.56 -7.37 1.19
N GLY A 47 -1.45 -7.82 2.45
CA GLY A 47 -0.39 -8.72 2.90
C GLY A 47 -0.34 -10.07 2.18
N HIS A 48 -1.45 -10.55 1.58
CA HIS A 48 -1.47 -11.84 0.89
C HIS A 48 -0.51 -11.90 -0.32
N CYS A 49 -0.27 -10.75 -0.96
CA CYS A 49 0.64 -10.65 -2.10
C CYS A 49 1.86 -9.78 -1.80
N HIS A 50 1.69 -8.73 -1.00
CA HIS A 50 2.76 -7.77 -0.71
C HIS A 50 3.64 -8.16 0.49
N THR A 51 3.28 -9.19 1.26
CA THR A 51 4.19 -9.78 2.26
C THR A 51 4.65 -11.15 1.77
N PRO A 52 5.92 -11.33 1.40
CA PRO A 52 6.40 -12.60 0.87
C PRO A 52 6.36 -13.68 1.93
N ARG A 53 6.13 -14.93 1.50
CA ARG A 53 6.08 -16.08 2.40
C ARG A 53 7.42 -16.77 2.58
N ALA A 54 7.65 -17.28 3.80
CA ALA A 54 8.70 -18.25 4.12
C ALA A 54 8.03 -19.59 4.39
N GLY A 55 7.83 -20.39 3.33
CA GLY A 55 6.98 -21.58 3.41
C GLY A 55 5.50 -21.22 3.54
N ALA A 56 4.82 -21.77 4.54
CA ALA A 56 3.40 -21.49 4.77
C ALA A 56 3.14 -20.13 5.45
N GLU A 57 4.14 -19.56 6.13
CA GLU A 57 4.01 -18.35 6.94
C GLU A 57 4.45 -17.09 6.19
N TYR A 58 3.98 -15.93 6.65
CA TYR A 58 4.48 -14.64 6.17
C TYR A 58 5.86 -14.34 6.74
N ASN A 59 6.77 -13.86 5.90
CA ASN A 59 8.01 -13.26 6.35
C ASN A 59 7.73 -11.82 6.82
N MET A 60 7.51 -11.66 8.13
CA MET A 60 7.16 -10.36 8.71
C MET A 60 8.31 -9.35 8.71
N ASP A 61 9.57 -9.77 8.50
CA ASP A 61 10.67 -8.83 8.26
C ASP A 61 10.50 -8.07 6.93
N MET A 62 9.65 -8.59 6.05
CA MET A 62 9.29 -8.03 4.76
C MET A 62 7.79 -7.70 4.69
N TYR A 63 7.15 -7.41 5.83
CA TYR A 63 5.73 -7.03 5.87
C TYR A 63 5.45 -5.87 4.89
N LEU A 64 4.61 -6.15 3.89
CA LEU A 64 4.24 -5.25 2.78
C LEU A 64 5.43 -4.76 1.92
N ALA A 65 6.59 -5.40 2.00
CA ALA A 65 7.78 -5.01 1.25
C ALA A 65 7.85 -5.58 -0.18
N GLY A 66 6.83 -6.34 -0.62
CA GLY A 66 6.71 -6.85 -1.97
C GLY A 66 7.52 -8.11 -2.26
N HIS A 67 7.72 -8.41 -3.54
CA HIS A 67 8.51 -9.56 -3.97
C HIS A 67 10.00 -9.36 -3.63
N PRO A 68 10.69 -10.34 -2.99
CA PRO A 68 12.11 -10.19 -2.70
C PRO A 68 12.93 -10.10 -3.99
N ALA A 69 13.83 -9.11 -4.09
CA ALA A 69 14.57 -8.80 -5.32
C ALA A 69 15.24 -10.00 -6.01
N ASN A 70 15.71 -10.97 -5.22
CA ASN A 70 16.45 -12.16 -5.70
C ASN A 70 15.64 -13.47 -5.60
N ALA A 71 14.33 -13.39 -5.32
CA ALA A 71 13.49 -14.58 -5.23
C ALA A 71 13.16 -15.13 -6.63
N PRO A 72 12.96 -16.44 -6.77
CA PRO A 72 12.53 -17.04 -8.03
C PRO A 72 11.09 -16.64 -8.35
N TYR A 73 10.79 -16.53 -9.64
CA TYR A 73 9.44 -16.31 -10.15
C TYR A 73 9.10 -17.30 -11.27
N PRO A 74 7.83 -17.68 -11.42
CA PRO A 74 7.42 -18.66 -12.43
C PRO A 74 7.55 -18.08 -13.84
N ARG A 75 7.80 -18.92 -14.83
CA ARG A 75 7.71 -18.56 -16.25
C ARG A 75 6.44 -19.15 -16.84
N TYR A 76 5.65 -18.31 -17.51
CA TYR A 76 4.44 -18.75 -18.15
C TYR A 76 4.73 -19.30 -19.56
N ASN A 77 4.08 -20.40 -19.92
CA ASN A 77 4.09 -20.95 -21.27
C ASN A 77 2.64 -20.95 -21.78
N PHE A 78 2.39 -20.45 -22.98
CA PHE A 78 1.04 -20.41 -23.57
C PHE A 78 0.38 -21.79 -23.70
N SER A 79 1.13 -22.89 -23.75
CA SER A 79 0.53 -24.24 -23.70
C SER A 79 -0.21 -24.52 -22.38
N MET A 80 0.13 -23.81 -21.30
CA MET A 80 -0.54 -23.93 -20.00
C MET A 80 -1.97 -23.39 -20.05
N MET A 81 -2.28 -22.42 -20.93
CA MET A 81 -3.67 -21.97 -21.15
C MET A 81 -4.56 -23.12 -21.62
N GLN A 82 -4.03 -24.01 -22.46
CA GLN A 82 -4.76 -25.18 -22.96
C GLN A 82 -5.05 -26.19 -21.85
N GLN A 83 -4.32 -26.12 -20.73
CA GLN A 83 -4.50 -26.94 -19.53
C GLN A 83 -5.37 -26.23 -18.48
N GLY A 84 -5.94 -25.06 -18.78
CA GLY A 84 -6.74 -24.27 -17.84
C GLY A 84 -5.94 -23.50 -16.79
N ILE A 85 -4.61 -23.46 -16.90
CA ILE A 85 -3.74 -22.76 -15.95
C ILE A 85 -3.56 -21.32 -16.43
N PHE A 86 -4.33 -20.39 -15.85
CA PHE A 86 -4.27 -18.97 -16.26
C PHE A 86 -3.14 -18.18 -15.57
N ILE A 87 -2.86 -18.47 -14.30
CA ILE A 87 -1.83 -17.79 -13.50
C ILE A 87 -0.99 -18.83 -12.78
N LEU A 88 0.33 -18.64 -12.84
CA LEU A 88 1.30 -19.26 -11.95
C LEU A 88 1.74 -18.25 -10.89
N THR A 89 1.92 -18.72 -9.67
CA THR A 89 2.34 -17.89 -8.54
C THR A 89 3.66 -18.40 -7.98
N SER A 90 4.56 -17.51 -7.56
CA SER A 90 5.80 -17.90 -6.88
C SER A 90 5.51 -18.53 -5.51
N PRO A 91 6.45 -19.33 -4.94
CA PRO A 91 6.28 -19.91 -3.60
C PRO A 91 6.05 -18.85 -2.51
N GLN A 92 6.56 -17.63 -2.70
CA GLN A 92 6.39 -16.51 -1.78
C GLN A 92 5.02 -15.82 -1.91
N MET A 93 4.17 -16.23 -2.86
CA MET A 93 2.90 -15.58 -3.21
C MET A 93 3.03 -14.11 -3.64
N SER A 94 4.17 -13.71 -4.20
CA SER A 94 4.45 -12.30 -4.51
C SER A 94 4.90 -12.02 -5.95
N ALA A 95 5.03 -13.06 -6.79
CA ALA A 95 5.21 -12.91 -8.24
C ALA A 95 4.23 -13.79 -8.99
N PHE A 96 3.68 -13.27 -10.10
CA PHE A 96 2.58 -13.89 -10.82
C PHE A 96 2.84 -13.86 -12.32
N SER A 97 2.72 -15.00 -12.98
CA SER A 97 2.96 -15.12 -14.41
C SER A 97 1.75 -15.71 -15.12
N GLY A 98 1.33 -15.04 -16.18
CA GLY A 98 0.19 -15.43 -17.01
C GLY A 98 0.36 -14.98 -18.47
N PRO A 99 -0.71 -15.00 -19.28
CA PRO A 99 -0.68 -14.48 -20.66
C PRO A 99 -0.27 -13.01 -20.76
N PHE A 100 -0.40 -12.27 -19.66
CA PHE A 100 0.01 -10.86 -19.50
C PHE A 100 1.49 -10.66 -19.16
N GLY A 101 2.31 -11.72 -19.11
CA GLY A 101 3.71 -11.66 -18.66
C GLY A 101 3.84 -11.98 -17.18
N THR A 102 4.89 -11.46 -16.55
CA THR A 102 5.16 -11.59 -15.12
C THR A 102 4.97 -10.25 -14.43
N SER A 103 4.19 -10.23 -13.36
CA SER A 103 4.08 -9.12 -12.43
C SER A 103 4.67 -9.48 -11.07
N PHE A 104 5.11 -8.46 -10.35
CA PHE A 104 5.67 -8.57 -9.01
C PHE A 104 4.91 -7.65 -8.08
N ALA A 105 4.59 -8.12 -6.88
CA ALA A 105 4.01 -7.30 -5.85
C ALA A 105 5.02 -6.22 -5.43
N SER A 106 4.64 -4.95 -5.54
CA SER A 106 5.50 -3.81 -5.20
C SER A 106 5.78 -3.71 -3.70
N ASN A 107 6.83 -2.97 -3.34
CA ASN A 107 7.07 -2.53 -1.97
C ASN A 107 6.10 -1.40 -1.60
N LEU A 108 5.22 -1.63 -0.62
CA LEU A 108 4.24 -0.64 -0.14
C LEU A 108 4.73 0.12 1.11
N THR A 109 5.93 -0.18 1.61
CA THR A 109 6.49 0.51 2.78
C THR A 109 6.88 1.95 2.44
N PRO A 110 7.00 2.85 3.43
CA PRO A 110 7.36 4.25 3.20
C PRO A 110 8.86 4.43 2.90
N ASP A 111 9.54 3.40 2.36
CA ASP A 111 10.91 3.51 1.88
C ASP A 111 10.99 4.49 0.70
N ASN A 112 11.89 5.47 0.79
CA ASN A 112 12.01 6.55 -0.19
C ASN A 112 12.64 6.09 -1.52
N GLU A 113 13.45 5.03 -1.50
CA GLU A 113 14.15 4.59 -2.70
C GLU A 113 13.37 3.53 -3.48
N THR A 114 12.74 2.61 -2.76
CA THR A 114 12.17 1.38 -3.35
C THR A 114 10.68 1.20 -3.07
N GLY A 115 10.11 2.00 -2.18
CA GLY A 115 8.71 1.92 -1.75
C GLY A 115 7.87 3.13 -2.13
N LEU A 116 6.91 3.45 -1.26
CA LEU A 116 5.97 4.58 -1.41
C LEU A 116 6.47 5.87 -0.74
N GLY A 117 7.71 5.92 -0.26
CA GLY A 117 8.23 7.03 0.53
C GLY A 117 8.05 8.40 -0.14
N GLU A 118 8.37 8.47 -1.44
CA GLU A 118 8.24 9.66 -2.30
C GLU A 118 6.86 9.84 -2.96
N TRP A 119 5.92 8.93 -2.71
CA TRP A 119 4.55 9.08 -3.23
C TRP A 119 3.75 10.05 -2.35
N THR A 120 2.85 10.81 -2.98
CA THR A 120 1.82 11.57 -2.26
C THR A 120 0.55 10.74 -2.07
N GLU A 121 -0.33 11.19 -1.18
CA GLU A 121 -1.66 10.59 -1.00
C GLU A 121 -2.43 10.56 -2.32
N GLU A 122 -2.37 11.65 -3.09
CA GLU A 122 -3.04 11.78 -4.37
C GLU A 122 -2.50 10.81 -5.41
N MET A 123 -1.18 10.57 -5.43
CA MET A 123 -0.57 9.56 -6.30
C MET A 123 -1.05 8.15 -5.94
N PHE A 124 -1.14 7.84 -4.64
CA PHE A 124 -1.63 6.55 -4.16
C PHE A 124 -3.10 6.33 -4.52
N ILE A 125 -3.97 7.30 -4.18
CA ILE A 125 -5.40 7.24 -4.50
C ILE A 125 -5.58 7.18 -6.02
N GLY A 126 -4.88 8.03 -6.76
CA GLY A 126 -4.89 8.04 -8.22
C GLY A 126 -4.53 6.66 -8.78
N ALA A 127 -3.49 6.01 -8.26
CA ALA A 127 -3.11 4.67 -8.70
C ALA A 127 -4.20 3.62 -8.44
N MET A 128 -4.90 3.69 -7.30
CA MET A 128 -6.02 2.79 -7.01
C MET A 128 -7.22 3.05 -7.93
N ARG A 129 -7.53 4.33 -8.20
CA ARG A 129 -8.65 4.74 -9.05
C ARG A 129 -8.44 4.38 -10.52
N THR A 130 -7.24 4.63 -11.05
CA THR A 130 -6.94 4.50 -12.48
C THR A 130 -6.32 3.16 -12.83
N GLY A 131 -5.72 2.46 -11.85
CA GLY A 131 -4.90 1.28 -12.09
C GLY A 131 -3.60 1.57 -12.84
N HIS A 132 -3.14 2.82 -12.86
CA HIS A 132 -1.86 3.22 -13.46
C HIS A 132 -0.90 3.69 -12.38
N HIS A 133 0.40 3.46 -12.58
CA HIS A 133 1.40 3.78 -11.57
C HIS A 133 1.40 5.28 -11.22
N GLN A 134 1.37 5.59 -9.92
CA GLN A 134 1.24 6.95 -9.38
C GLN A 134 -0.02 7.72 -9.85
N GLY A 135 -1.00 7.02 -10.42
CA GLY A 135 -2.21 7.62 -10.96
C GLY A 135 -2.05 8.29 -12.32
N ASP A 136 -0.86 8.33 -12.90
CA ASP A 136 -0.60 8.95 -14.22
C ASP A 136 -1.01 7.99 -15.35
N MET A 137 -1.93 8.42 -16.21
CA MET A 137 -2.40 7.64 -17.36
C MET A 137 -1.32 7.40 -18.43
N ASN A 138 -0.23 8.17 -18.41
CA ASN A 138 0.93 7.96 -19.28
C ASN A 138 1.94 6.95 -18.69
N ASN A 139 1.82 6.63 -17.41
CA ASN A 139 2.64 5.63 -16.78
C ASN A 139 2.13 4.21 -17.09
N ARG A 140 2.96 3.22 -16.77
CA ARG A 140 2.60 1.81 -16.91
C ARG A 140 1.35 1.45 -16.08
N GLN A 141 0.57 0.52 -16.61
CA GLN A 141 -0.52 -0.12 -15.89
C GLN A 141 0.01 -0.94 -14.71
N ILE A 142 -0.81 -1.06 -13.66
CA ILE A 142 -0.64 -2.02 -12.58
C ILE A 142 -1.17 -3.37 -13.08
N PHE A 143 -0.30 -4.37 -13.12
CA PHE A 143 -0.60 -5.66 -13.74
C PHE A 143 -1.43 -6.58 -12.82
N PRO A 144 -2.17 -7.54 -13.41
CA PRO A 144 -2.80 -8.61 -12.66
C PRO A 144 -1.79 -9.39 -11.79
N PRO A 145 -2.22 -9.99 -10.66
CA PRO A 145 -3.59 -10.12 -10.19
C PRO A 145 -4.07 -8.97 -9.30
N MET A 146 -3.31 -7.86 -9.19
CA MET A 146 -3.70 -6.74 -8.34
C MET A 146 -5.10 -6.22 -8.73
N PRO A 147 -6.10 -6.26 -7.84
CA PRO A 147 -7.49 -5.99 -8.19
C PRO A 147 -7.80 -4.49 -8.19
N THR A 148 -7.07 -3.71 -8.98
CA THR A 148 -7.20 -2.23 -9.06
C THR A 148 -8.63 -1.77 -9.30
N LYS A 149 -9.41 -2.48 -10.12
CA LYS A 149 -10.83 -2.17 -10.34
C LYS A 149 -11.70 -2.26 -9.08
N HIS A 150 -11.38 -3.18 -8.16
CA HIS A 150 -12.12 -3.32 -6.90
C HIS A 150 -11.69 -2.23 -5.90
N TYR A 151 -10.38 -2.01 -5.74
CA TYR A 151 -9.89 -0.95 -4.86
C TYR A 151 -10.28 0.45 -5.34
N GLY A 152 -10.30 0.66 -6.66
CA GLY A 152 -10.78 1.87 -7.30
C GLY A 152 -12.28 2.16 -7.09
N GLN A 153 -13.04 1.27 -6.43
CA GLN A 153 -14.43 1.49 -6.03
C GLN A 153 -14.60 1.77 -4.52
N MET A 154 -13.55 1.63 -3.70
CA MET A 154 -13.63 2.00 -2.28
C MET A 154 -13.95 3.50 -2.14
N ASN A 155 -14.57 3.94 -1.05
CA ASN A 155 -14.76 5.39 -0.85
C ASN A 155 -13.39 6.08 -0.60
N ASP A 156 -13.33 7.40 -0.74
CA ASP A 156 -12.09 8.14 -0.56
C ASP A 156 -11.56 8.06 0.88
N GLU A 157 -12.44 8.02 1.88
CA GLU A 157 -12.07 7.91 3.30
C GLU A 157 -11.32 6.60 3.59
N ASP A 158 -11.74 5.49 3.00
CA ASP A 158 -11.10 4.19 3.12
C ASP A 158 -9.73 4.18 2.42
N LEU A 159 -9.61 4.78 1.24
CA LEU A 159 -8.31 4.89 0.55
C LEU A 159 -7.33 5.78 1.33
N LYS A 160 -7.82 6.88 1.91
CA LYS A 160 -7.03 7.76 2.80
C LYS A 160 -6.61 7.05 4.07
N ALA A 161 -7.50 6.26 4.67
CA ALA A 161 -7.18 5.46 5.84
C ALA A 161 -6.10 4.42 5.52
N ILE A 162 -6.21 3.71 4.38
CA ILE A 162 -5.16 2.80 3.91
C ILE A 162 -3.83 3.53 3.76
N TRP A 163 -3.82 4.67 3.08
CA TRP A 163 -2.61 5.48 2.91
C TRP A 163 -2.01 5.88 4.26
N ALA A 164 -2.81 6.43 5.17
CA ALA A 164 -2.38 6.83 6.51
C ALA A 164 -1.74 5.66 7.26
N TYR A 165 -2.33 4.46 7.22
CA TYR A 165 -1.73 3.27 7.83
C TYR A 165 -0.42 2.86 7.15
N LEU A 166 -0.35 2.85 5.82
CA LEU A 166 0.89 2.53 5.10
C LEU A 166 2.04 3.49 5.45
N ARG A 167 1.75 4.74 5.83
CA ARG A 167 2.79 5.67 6.32
C ARG A 167 3.34 5.33 7.70
N THR A 168 2.66 4.48 8.47
CA THR A 168 3.10 4.05 9.80
C THR A 168 3.94 2.77 9.80
N ILE A 169 3.95 2.02 8.69
CA ILE A 169 4.63 0.72 8.65
C ILE A 169 6.14 0.90 8.62
N LYS A 170 6.85 -0.08 9.18
CA LYS A 170 8.32 -0.12 9.16
C LYS A 170 8.81 -0.04 7.71
N SER A 171 9.66 0.95 7.42
CA SER A 171 10.34 1.06 6.13
C SER A 171 11.23 -0.15 5.89
N VAL A 172 11.12 -0.75 4.69
CA VAL A 172 11.98 -1.86 4.25
C VAL A 172 12.48 -1.53 2.86
N LYS A 173 13.80 -1.42 2.71
CA LYS A 173 14.43 -1.27 1.40
C LYS A 173 14.40 -2.62 0.66
N ASN A 174 13.64 -2.69 -0.42
CA ASN A 174 13.53 -3.87 -1.27
C ASN A 174 13.21 -3.45 -2.71
N GLU A 175 14.22 -3.55 -3.59
CA GLU A 175 14.08 -3.20 -5.00
C GLU A 175 13.35 -4.31 -5.77
N VAL A 176 12.06 -4.08 -6.04
CA VAL A 176 11.22 -5.01 -6.77
C VAL A 176 11.42 -4.82 -8.27
N SER A 177 11.61 -5.91 -9.00
CA SER A 177 11.70 -5.89 -10.47
C SER A 177 10.44 -5.28 -11.11
N PRO A 178 10.56 -4.53 -12.22
CA PRO A 178 9.41 -4.11 -12.99
C PRO A 178 8.70 -5.32 -13.63
N PRO A 179 7.42 -5.18 -14.04
CA PRO A 179 6.73 -6.22 -14.79
C PRO A 179 7.52 -6.62 -16.05
N LEU A 180 7.53 -7.91 -16.35
CA LEU A 180 8.25 -8.47 -17.49
C LEU A 180 7.28 -9.04 -18.52
N ASN A 181 7.57 -8.83 -19.79
CA ASN A 181 6.86 -9.50 -20.88
C ASN A 181 7.21 -11.00 -20.96
N GLN A 182 6.58 -11.69 -21.91
CA GLN A 182 6.75 -13.14 -22.13
C GLN A 182 8.19 -13.57 -22.43
N ARG A 183 9.04 -12.66 -22.89
CA ARG A 183 10.47 -12.91 -23.15
C ARG A 183 11.35 -12.60 -21.95
N GLY A 184 10.77 -12.17 -20.82
CA GLY A 184 11.49 -11.77 -19.62
C GLY A 184 12.18 -10.43 -19.70
N ARG A 185 11.73 -9.55 -20.60
CA ARG A 185 12.23 -8.17 -20.65
C ARG A 185 11.21 -7.25 -19.98
N PRO A 186 11.64 -6.17 -19.30
CA PRO A 186 10.73 -5.16 -18.79
C PRO A 186 9.74 -4.66 -19.86
N TYR A 187 8.52 -4.36 -19.43
CA TYR A 187 7.55 -3.63 -20.24
C TYR A 187 7.95 -2.16 -20.42
#